data_AF-A0A660A7W5-F1
#
_entry.id   AF-A0A660A7W5-F1
#
_cell.length_a   1.000
_cell.length_b   1.000
_cell.length_c   1.000
_cell.angle_alpha   90.00
_cell.angle_beta   90.00
_cell.angle_gamma   90.00
#
_symmetry.space_group_name_H-M   'P 1'
#
loop_
_entity.id
_entity.type
_entity.pdbx_description
1 polymer ?
#
loop_
_entity_poly.entity_id
_entity_poly.type
_entity_poly.pdbx_seq_one_letter_code
_entity_poly.pdbx_strand_id
1 'polypeptide(L)'
;GISPSEVTIVAKEIIRLHNEQHVPFEDITLLVSSRTRNDAIFHTFNQYGIPLVADGGQQNYLKSVEVMVMLDTLRTINNPRNDYALVALLRSPMFAFDEDELTRPALQHGDDKEADCLYDKLERACI
;
A
#
# COMPACT_ATOMS: atom_id res chain seq x y z
N GLY A 1 3.97 13.80 -24.04
CA GLY A 1 3.61 12.90 -22.93
C GLY A 1 2.22 12.37 -23.19
N ILE A 2 2.00 11.07 -23.03
CA ILE A 2 0.80 10.36 -23.51
C ILE A 2 -0.48 10.91 -22.84
N SER A 3 -1.47 11.27 -23.65
CA SER A 3 -2.79 11.75 -23.24
C SER A 3 -3.75 10.59 -22.93
N PRO A 4 -4.76 10.76 -22.05
CA PRO A 4 -5.72 9.70 -21.72
C PRO A 4 -6.49 9.13 -22.94
N SER A 5 -6.73 9.98 -23.95
CA SER A 5 -7.34 9.59 -25.21
C SER A 5 -6.45 8.66 -26.02
N GLU A 6 -5.14 8.90 -26.08
CA GLU A 6 -4.19 8.01 -26.76
C GLU A 6 -4.12 6.63 -26.08
N VAL A 7 -4.11 6.58 -24.75
CA VAL A 7 -4.12 5.31 -23.98
C VAL A 7 -5.36 4.48 -24.31
N THR A 8 -6.51 5.14 -24.43
CA THR A 8 -7.78 4.49 -24.76
C THR A 8 -7.79 3.88 -26.16
N ILE A 9 -7.21 4.59 -27.14
CA ILE A 9 -7.11 4.10 -28.51
C ILE A 9 -6.20 2.87 -28.57
N VAL A 10 -5.06 2.92 -27.89
CA VAL A 10 -4.13 1.79 -27.82
C VAL A 10 -4.78 0.58 -27.15
N ALA A 11 -5.52 0.76 -26.05
CA ALA A 11 -6.22 -0.33 -25.38
C ALA A 11 -7.25 -1.01 -26.31
N LYS A 12 -8.02 -0.24 -27.08
CA LYS A 12 -8.97 -0.78 -28.06
C LYS A 12 -8.28 -1.57 -29.18
N GLU A 13 -7.15 -1.09 -29.66
CA GLU A 13 -6.39 -1.78 -30.70
C GLU A 13 -5.79 -3.10 -30.18
N ILE A 14 -5.32 -3.12 -28.93
CA ILE A 14 -4.84 -4.35 -28.28
C ILE A 14 -5.97 -5.38 -28.16
N ILE A 15 -7.17 -4.97 -27.76
CA ILE A 15 -8.35 -5.86 -27.73
C ILE A 15 -8.68 -6.38 -29.12
N ARG A 16 -8.61 -5.53 -30.14
CA ARG A 16 -8.84 -5.92 -31.53
C ARG A 16 -7.84 -6.99 -31.98
N LEU A 17 -6.55 -6.78 -31.72
CA LEU A 17 -5.50 -7.75 -32.03
C LEU A 17 -5.70 -9.08 -31.28
N HIS A 18 -6.07 -9.03 -30.01
CA HIS A 18 -6.33 -10.22 -29.22
C HIS A 18 -7.54 -11.02 -29.74
N ASN A 19 -8.65 -10.34 -30.03
CA ASN A 19 -9.91 -10.99 -30.43
C ASN A 19 -9.93 -11.41 -31.91
N GLU A 20 -9.43 -10.59 -32.82
CA GLU A 20 -9.50 -10.86 -34.26
C GLU A 20 -8.31 -11.71 -34.72
N GLN A 21 -7.10 -11.41 -34.23
CA GLN A 21 -5.87 -12.07 -34.67
C GLN A 21 -5.36 -13.13 -33.69
N HIS A 22 -6.07 -13.36 -32.58
CA HIS A 22 -5.71 -14.37 -31.55
C HIS A 22 -4.29 -14.17 -30.98
N VAL A 23 -3.81 -12.92 -30.97
CA VAL A 23 -2.49 -12.57 -30.42
C VAL A 23 -2.58 -12.61 -28.89
N PRO A 24 -1.79 -13.43 -28.18
CA PRO A 24 -1.84 -13.47 -26.72
C PRO A 24 -1.29 -12.17 -26.12
N PHE A 25 -1.79 -11.77 -24.94
CA PHE A 25 -1.37 -10.53 -24.30
C PHE A 25 0.12 -10.50 -23.94
N GLU A 26 0.73 -11.67 -23.71
CA GLU A 26 2.15 -11.80 -23.38
C GLU A 26 3.09 -11.36 -24.52
N ASP A 27 2.61 -11.38 -25.76
CA ASP A 27 3.37 -10.96 -26.94
C ASP A 27 3.27 -9.44 -27.20
N ILE A 28 2.48 -8.72 -26.40
CA ILE A 28 2.22 -7.29 -26.57
C ILE A 28 2.95 -6.49 -25.49
N THR A 29 3.92 -5.66 -25.89
CA THR A 29 4.65 -4.76 -24.99
C THR A 29 4.32 -3.30 -25.29
N LEU A 30 3.97 -2.53 -24.24
CA LEU A 30 3.74 -1.09 -24.32
C LEU A 30 4.98 -0.33 -23.83
N LEU A 31 5.65 0.39 -24.73
CA LEU A 31 6.77 1.26 -24.38
C LEU A 31 6.28 2.69 -24.17
N VAL A 32 6.58 3.26 -23.00
CA VAL A 32 6.23 4.64 -22.62
C VAL A 32 7.49 5.46 -22.37
N SER A 33 7.47 6.73 -22.78
CA SER A 33 8.63 7.62 -22.67
C SER A 33 9.02 7.96 -21.22
N SER A 34 8.08 7.84 -20.27
CA SER A 34 8.31 8.07 -18.85
C SER A 34 7.34 7.24 -18.02
N ARG A 35 7.84 6.69 -16.90
CA ARG A 35 7.09 5.85 -15.96
C ARG A 35 6.15 6.64 -15.04
N THR A 36 6.19 7.97 -15.06
CA THR A 36 5.42 8.84 -14.16
C THR A 36 3.89 8.74 -14.32
N ARG A 37 3.40 8.14 -15.42
CA ARG A 37 1.95 7.98 -15.68
C ARG A 37 1.49 6.52 -15.69
N ASN A 38 2.28 5.60 -15.15
CA ASN A 38 1.92 4.18 -15.14
C ASN A 38 0.58 3.92 -14.47
N ASP A 39 0.27 4.57 -13.35
CA ASP A 39 -0.99 4.32 -12.60
C ASP A 39 -2.25 4.65 -13.42
N ALA A 40 -2.22 5.73 -14.21
CA ALA A 40 -3.34 6.10 -15.09
C ALA A 40 -3.51 5.10 -16.25
N ILE A 41 -2.40 4.59 -16.78
CA ILE A 41 -2.40 3.56 -17.82
C ILE A 41 -2.96 2.26 -17.24
N PHE A 42 -2.49 1.84 -16.07
CA PHE A 42 -3.00 0.68 -15.34
C PHE A 42 -4.50 0.76 -15.10
N HIS A 43 -5.00 1.91 -14.62
CA HIS A 43 -6.42 2.07 -14.35
C HIS A 43 -7.25 1.93 -15.63
N THR A 44 -6.83 2.59 -16.72
CA THR A 44 -7.52 2.51 -18.01
C THR A 44 -7.50 1.07 -18.54
N PHE A 45 -6.35 0.39 -18.55
CA PHE A 45 -6.23 -0.97 -19.05
C PHE A 45 -7.01 -1.98 -18.21
N ASN A 46 -7.05 -1.82 -16.89
CA ASN A 46 -7.90 -2.63 -15.99
C ASN A 46 -9.39 -2.45 -16.29
N GLN A 47 -9.86 -1.24 -16.62
CA GLN A 47 -11.25 -1.02 -17.04
C GLN A 47 -11.59 -1.78 -18.33
N TYR A 48 -10.62 -1.97 -19.21
CA TYR A 48 -10.76 -2.75 -20.45
C TYR A 48 -10.47 -4.25 -20.26
N GLY A 49 -10.17 -4.71 -19.05
CA GLY A 49 -9.88 -6.11 -18.75
C GLY A 49 -8.55 -6.64 -19.30
N ILE A 50 -7.61 -5.75 -19.64
CA ILE A 50 -6.32 -6.12 -20.21
C ILE A 50 -5.31 -6.31 -19.06
N PRO A 51 -4.74 -7.53 -18.88
CA PRO A 51 -3.74 -7.76 -17.84
C PRO A 51 -2.43 -7.05 -18.20
N LEU A 52 -2.01 -6.10 -17.36
CA LEU A 52 -0.79 -5.33 -17.56
C LEU A 52 0.22 -5.66 -16.45
N VAL A 53 1.46 -5.91 -16.82
CA VAL A 53 2.57 -6.12 -15.89
C VAL A 53 3.57 -4.99 -16.10
N ALA A 54 3.77 -4.14 -15.10
CA ALA A 54 4.81 -3.13 -15.17
C ALA A 54 6.11 -3.64 -14.56
N ASP A 55 7.19 -3.37 -15.28
CA ASP A 55 8.58 -3.67 -14.91
C ASP A 55 9.06 -2.92 -13.64
N GLY A 56 8.20 -2.09 -13.03
CA GLY A 56 8.50 -1.27 -11.85
C GLY A 56 7.78 -1.67 -10.56
N GLY A 57 7.17 -2.87 -10.51
CA GLY A 57 6.27 -3.32 -9.43
C GLY A 57 6.80 -3.20 -7.99
N GLN A 58 8.12 -3.14 -7.79
CA GLN A 58 8.72 -3.04 -6.45
C GLN A 58 8.39 -1.73 -5.71
N GLN A 59 8.24 -0.60 -6.42
CA GLN A 59 7.96 0.69 -5.79
C GLN A 59 6.54 0.81 -5.25
N ASN A 60 5.57 0.16 -5.90
CA ASN A 60 4.16 0.17 -5.48
C ASN A 60 3.84 -0.97 -4.51
N TYR A 61 4.55 -2.12 -4.61
CA TYR A 61 4.38 -3.24 -3.68
C TYR A 61 4.58 -2.80 -2.20
N LEU A 62 5.64 -2.04 -1.91
CA LEU A 62 5.90 -1.56 -0.54
C LEU A 62 4.97 -0.43 -0.08
N LYS A 63 4.16 0.14 -0.98
CA LYS A 63 3.19 1.20 -0.69
C LYS A 63 1.76 0.69 -0.53
N SER A 64 1.52 -0.58 -0.86
CA SER A 64 0.23 -1.22 -0.59
C SER A 64 -0.07 -1.19 0.91
N VAL A 65 -1.30 -0.85 1.27
CA VAL A 65 -1.73 -0.72 2.67
C VAL A 65 -1.48 -2.03 3.42
N GLU A 66 -1.80 -3.17 2.80
CA GLU A 66 -1.63 -4.50 3.36
C GLU A 66 -0.15 -4.82 3.66
N VAL A 67 0.75 -4.45 2.74
CA VAL A 67 2.20 -4.68 2.90
C VAL A 67 2.78 -3.77 3.98
N MET A 68 2.35 -2.51 4.05
CA MET A 68 2.75 -1.59 5.12
C MET A 68 2.32 -2.12 6.49
N VAL A 69 1.07 -2.57 6.64
CA VAL A 69 0.56 -3.15 7.88
C VAL A 69 1.34 -4.40 8.29
N MET A 70 1.68 -5.28 7.35
CA MET A 70 2.53 -6.43 7.63
C MET A 70 3.93 -6.02 8.09
N LEU A 71 4.55 -5.03 7.45
CA LEU A 71 5.86 -4.52 7.85
C LEU A 71 5.83 -3.87 9.24
N ASP A 72 4.78 -3.10 9.55
CA ASP A 72 4.61 -2.47 10.87
C ASP A 72 4.34 -3.51 11.95
N THR A 73 3.64 -4.59 11.63
CA THR A 73 3.49 -5.76 12.50
C THR A 73 4.85 -6.39 12.82
N LEU A 74 5.67 -6.68 11.80
CA LEU A 74 7.00 -7.27 11.99
C LEU A 74 7.93 -6.35 12.80
N ARG A 75 7.86 -5.03 12.57
CA ARG A 75 8.62 -4.04 13.34
C ARG A 75 8.20 -4.01 14.80
N THR A 76 6.90 -4.09 15.06
CA THR A 76 6.34 -4.13 16.43
C THR A 76 6.76 -5.40 17.15
N ILE A 77 6.72 -6.56 16.48
CA ILE A 77 7.21 -7.82 17.06
C ILE A 77 8.71 -7.75 17.36
N ASN A 78 9.51 -7.19 16.45
CA ASN A 78 10.95 -7.09 16.62
C ASN A 78 11.34 -6.14 17.76
N ASN A 79 10.62 -5.02 17.91
CA ASN A 79 10.81 -4.10 19.03
C ASN A 79 9.46 -3.46 19.42
N PRO A 80 8.77 -4.01 20.44
CA PRO A 80 7.50 -3.47 20.91
C PRO A 80 7.61 -2.06 21.48
N ARG A 81 8.80 -1.64 21.95
CA ARG A 81 9.06 -0.29 22.48
C ARG A 81 9.23 0.77 21.38
N ASN A 82 9.03 0.42 20.11
CA ASN A 82 8.99 1.37 19.01
C ASN A 82 7.57 1.95 18.88
N ASP A 83 7.35 3.09 19.54
CA ASP A 83 6.05 3.77 19.56
C ASP A 83 5.49 4.05 18.16
N TYR A 84 6.34 4.38 17.18
CA TYR A 84 5.87 4.63 15.82
C TYR A 84 5.27 3.38 15.18
N ALA A 85 5.97 2.25 15.26
CA ALA A 85 5.50 0.98 14.70
C ALA A 85 4.25 0.47 15.44
N LEU A 86 4.23 0.61 16.76
CA LEU A 86 3.12 0.17 17.60
C LEU A 86 1.85 1.00 17.37
N VAL A 87 1.95 2.33 17.30
CA VAL A 87 0.81 3.21 16.97
C VAL A 87 0.30 2.93 15.55
N ALA A 88 1.20 2.77 14.58
CA ALA A 88 0.82 2.44 13.20
C ALA A 88 0.07 1.11 13.13
N LEU A 89 0.50 0.10 13.89
CA LEU A 89 -0.18 -1.18 14.01
C LEU A 89 -1.57 -1.04 14.64
N LEU A 90 -1.69 -0.32 15.75
CA LEU A 90 -2.97 -0.13 16.45
C LEU A 90 -3.99 0.66 15.61
N ARG A 91 -3.55 1.67 14.85
CA ARG A 91 -4.40 2.40 13.89
C ARG A 91 -4.68 1.64 12.59
N SER A 92 -3.95 0.56 12.31
CA SER A 92 -4.18 -0.22 11.10
C SER A 92 -5.58 -0.84 11.10
N PRO A 93 -6.14 -1.19 9.94
CA PRO A 93 -7.42 -1.90 9.85
C PRO A 93 -7.48 -3.22 10.62
N MET A 94 -6.32 -3.77 11.03
CA MET A 94 -6.25 -5.02 11.80
C MET A 94 -6.72 -4.86 13.25
N PHE A 95 -6.54 -3.67 13.84
CA PHE A 95 -6.94 -3.36 15.23
C PHE A 95 -7.92 -2.20 15.32
N ALA A 96 -7.87 -1.26 14.37
CA ALA A 96 -8.81 -0.17 14.19
C ALA A 96 -9.01 0.75 15.40
N PHE A 97 -7.96 1.00 16.19
CA PHE A 97 -8.03 1.91 17.33
C PHE A 97 -8.27 3.35 16.88
N ASP A 98 -9.19 4.03 17.56
CA ASP A 98 -9.44 5.46 17.36
C ASP A 98 -8.43 6.35 18.12
N GLU A 99 -8.56 7.66 17.96
CA GLU A 99 -7.66 8.61 18.66
C GLU A 99 -7.82 8.58 20.17
N ASP A 100 -9.05 8.40 20.65
CA ASP A 100 -9.39 8.42 22.07
C ASP A 100 -8.86 7.16 22.77
N GLU A 101 -8.97 6.00 22.11
CA GLU A 101 -8.47 4.70 22.54
C GLU A 101 -6.94 4.67 22.63
N LEU A 102 -6.23 5.42 21.78
CA LEU A 102 -4.78 5.61 21.87
C LEU A 102 -4.37 6.67 22.90
N THR A 103 -5.20 7.69 23.08
CA THR A 103 -4.93 8.78 24.02
C THR A 103 -5.02 8.29 25.47
N ARG A 104 -5.98 7.40 25.77
CA ARG A 104 -6.16 6.80 27.10
C ARG A 104 -4.88 6.17 27.68
N PRO A 105 -4.20 5.23 27.01
CA PRO A 105 -2.92 4.69 27.48
C PRO A 105 -1.81 5.75 27.40
N ALA A 106 -1.77 6.61 26.39
CA ALA A 106 -0.71 7.62 26.24
C ALA A 106 -0.62 8.61 27.42
N LEU A 107 -1.77 8.97 28.03
CA LEU A 107 -1.86 9.88 29.18
C LEU A 107 -1.43 9.24 30.51
N GLN A 108 -1.25 7.92 30.56
CA GLN A 108 -0.74 7.26 31.75
C GLN A 108 0.72 7.67 31.99
N HIS A 109 1.02 8.09 33.22
CA HIS A 109 2.37 8.41 33.68
C HIS A 109 2.78 7.36 34.70
N GLY A 110 3.97 6.78 34.55
CA GLY A 110 4.61 6.05 35.63
C GLY A 110 5.17 7.01 36.67
N ASP A 111 5.36 6.51 37.90
CA ASP A 111 6.06 7.25 38.96
C ASP A 111 7.57 7.42 38.66
N ASP A 112 8.10 6.73 37.64
CA ASP A 112 9.51 6.71 37.29
C ASP A 112 9.93 7.87 36.37
N LYS A 113 11.16 8.35 36.57
CA LYS A 113 11.77 9.52 35.88
C LYS A 113 12.19 9.27 34.44
N GLU A 114 11.91 8.10 33.88
CA GLU A 114 12.20 7.78 32.47
C GLU A 114 10.95 7.97 31.60
N ALA A 115 11.17 8.36 30.34
CA ALA A 115 10.10 8.49 29.37
C ALA A 115 9.51 7.10 29.06
N ASP A 116 8.42 6.73 29.72
CA ASP A 116 7.68 5.50 29.46
C ASP A 116 7.25 5.45 27.99
N CYS A 117 7.59 4.35 27.30
CA CYS A 117 7.14 4.09 25.94
C CYS A 117 5.67 3.63 25.94
N LEU A 118 4.99 3.71 24.79
CA LEU A 118 3.58 3.36 24.69
C LEU A 118 3.29 1.90 25.07
N TYR A 119 4.23 1.00 24.80
CA TYR A 119 4.13 -0.41 25.17
C TYR A 119 3.93 -0.61 26.67
N ASP A 120 4.74 0.05 27.51
CA ASP A 120 4.65 -0.09 28.97
C ASP A 120 3.32 0.46 29.51
N LYS A 121 2.84 1.55 28.89
CA LYS A 121 1.56 2.16 29.24
C LYS A 121 0.38 1.26 28.88
N LEU A 122 0.46 0.55 27.75
CA LEU A 122 -0.55 -0.44 27.36
C LEU A 122 -0.55 -1.64 28.30
N GLU A 123 0.62 -2.14 28.71
CA GLU A 123 0.67 -3.22 29.71
C GLU A 123 -0.02 -2.80 31.01
N ARG A 124 0.23 -1.60 31.51
CA ARG A 124 -0.44 -1.09 32.73
C ARG A 124 -1.94 -0.87 32.55
N ALA A 125 -2.40 -0.53 31.34
CA ALA A 125 -3.82 -0.32 31.06
C ALA A 125 -4.63 -1.62 31.01
N CYS A 126 -3.99 -2.75 30.69
CA CYS A 126 -4.63 -4.05 30.54
C CYS A 126 -4.71 -4.88 31.82
N ILE A 127 -4.00 -4.48 32.88
CA ILE A 127 -3.94 -5.15 34.20
C ILE A 127 -4.82 -4.40 35.18
#